data_AF-A0AAI9N2Q7-F1
#
_entry.id   AF-A0AAI9N2Q7-F1
#
_cell.length_a   1.000
_cell.length_b   1.000
_cell.length_c   1.000
_cell.angle_alpha   90.00
_cell.angle_beta   90.00
_cell.angle_gamma   90.00
#
_symmetry.space_group_name_H-M   'P 1'
#
loop_
_entity.id
_entity.type
_entity.pdbx_description
1 polymer ?
#
loop_
_entity_poly.entity_id
_entity_poly.type
_entity_poly.pdbx_seq_one_letter_code
_entity_poly.pdbx_strand_id
1 'polypeptide(L)' 'MAIATDPAIGVEKKGDLAGVFVYKFKINKQETLLAYRLQPNKKSPQEVVLLSLGSHENFYDAMKR' A
#
# COMPACT_ATOMS: atom_id res chain seq x y z
N MET A 1 -10.09 2.31 11.43
CA MET A 1 -10.12 2.91 10.08
C MET A 1 -8.79 3.62 9.77
N ALA A 2 -7.65 2.93 9.84
CA ALA A 2 -6.34 3.61 9.88
C ALA A 2 -5.99 4.36 8.58
N ILE A 3 -6.16 3.74 7.41
CA ILE A 3 -5.78 4.32 6.11
C ILE A 3 -6.76 5.40 5.63
N ALA A 4 -8.05 5.29 6.00
CA ALA A 4 -9.04 6.31 5.66
C ALA A 4 -8.87 7.61 6.46
N THR A 5 -8.34 7.50 7.69
CA THR A 5 -8.01 8.66 8.53
C THR A 5 -6.65 9.24 8.22
N ASP A 6 -5.65 8.37 7.98
CA ASP A 6 -4.31 8.77 7.57
C ASP A 6 -3.80 7.87 6.43
N PRO A 7 -3.98 8.29 5.17
CA PRO A 7 -3.49 7.55 4.02
C PRO A 7 -1.95 7.52 3.93
N ALA A 8 -1.24 8.36 4.68
CA ALA A 8 0.23 8.42 4.70
C ALA A 8 0.85 7.43 5.71
N ILE A 9 0.05 6.64 6.41
CA ILE A 9 0.51 5.61 7.36
C ILE A 9 1.35 4.50 6.69
N GLY A 10 1.18 4.30 5.39
CA GLY A 10 1.98 3.37 4.59
C GLY A 10 3.37 3.92 4.27
N VAL A 11 4.31 3.02 4.02
CA VAL A 11 5.66 3.42 3.59
C VAL A 11 5.67 3.59 2.07
N GLU A 12 5.97 4.81 1.62
CA GLU A 12 6.14 5.12 0.18
C GLU A 12 7.35 4.36 -0.38
N LYS A 13 7.14 3.64 -1.48
CA LYS A 13 8.22 2.99 -2.23
C LYS A 13 8.97 4.00 -3.09
N LYS A 14 10.24 3.70 -3.38
CA LYS A 14 11.14 4.54 -4.18
C LYS A 14 11.45 3.85 -5.52
N GLY A 15 12.01 4.59 -6.48
CA GLY A 15 12.35 4.08 -7.81
C GLY A 15 11.13 3.98 -8.71
N ASP A 16 11.04 2.92 -9.52
CA ASP A 16 9.94 2.67 -10.47
C ASP A 16 8.55 2.57 -9.80
N LEU A 17 8.52 2.33 -8.48
CA LEU A 17 7.30 2.24 -7.67
C LEU A 17 7.02 3.52 -6.86
N ALA A 18 7.64 4.64 -7.22
CA ALA A 18 7.39 5.93 -6.58
C ALA A 18 5.88 6.28 -6.61
N GLY A 19 5.34 6.65 -5.45
CA GLY A 19 3.91 6.92 -5.27
C GLY A 19 3.04 5.72 -4.90
N VAL A 20 3.62 4.52 -4.78
CA VAL A 20 2.98 3.34 -4.15
C VAL A 20 3.30 3.33 -2.66
N PHE A 21 2.26 3.20 -1.84
CA PHE A 21 2.35 3.08 -0.38
C PHE A 21 2.09 1.65 0.02
N VAL A 22 2.88 1.14 0.96
CA VAL A 22 2.70 -0.21 1.51
C VAL A 22 2.46 -0.12 3.01
N TYR A 23 1.30 -0.60 3.45
CA TYR A 23 0.94 -0.70 4.86
C TYR A 23 0.99 -2.16 5.31
N LYS A 24 1.70 -2.43 6.42
CA LYS A 24 1.82 -3.77 7.01
C LYS A 24 0.90 -3.88 8.22
N PHE A 25 0.09 -4.92 8.25
CA PHE A 25 -0.79 -5.20 9.37
C PHE A 25 -1.00 -6.71 9.53
N LYS A 26 -1.51 -7.14 10.69
CA LYS A 26 -1.75 -8.56 10.98
C LYS A 26 -3.24 -8.87 10.86
N ILE A 27 -3.57 -9.89 10.07
CA ILE A 27 -4.90 -10.52 10.03
C ILE A 27 -4.72 -11.93 10.56
N ASN A 28 -5.45 -12.33 11.61
CA ASN A 28 -5.41 -13.69 12.16
C ASN A 28 -3.98 -14.22 12.43
N LYS A 29 -3.11 -13.39 13.02
CA LYS A 29 -1.68 -13.66 13.29
C LYS A 29 -0.77 -13.76 12.05
N GLN A 30 -1.31 -13.62 10.83
CA GLN A 30 -0.54 -13.58 9.59
C GLN A 30 -0.22 -12.14 9.18
N GLU A 31 1.03 -11.88 8.81
CA GLU A 31 1.43 -10.59 8.25
C GLU A 31 0.84 -10.42 6.84
N THR A 32 0.09 -9.33 6.66
CA THR A 32 -0.55 -8.95 5.41
C THR A 32 -0.03 -7.57 5.00
N LEU A 33 0.28 -7.45 3.71
CA LEU A 33 0.68 -6.22 3.04
C LEU A 33 -0.51 -5.69 2.24
N LEU A 34 -0.79 -4.40 2.41
CA LEU A 34 -1.69 -3.64 1.55
C LEU A 34 -0.86 -2.65 0.75
N ALA A 35 -0.89 -2.77 -0.56
CA ALA A 35 -0.31 -1.79 -1.46
C ALA A 35 -1.38 -0.95 -2.12
N TYR A 36 -1.22 0.36 -2.03
CA TYR A 36 -2.19 1.31 -2.53
C TYR A 36 -1.51 2.54 -3.11
N ARG A 37 -2.24 3.29 -3.93
CA ARG A 37 -1.81 4.59 -4.46
C ARG A 37 -2.78 5.67 -4.01
N LEU A 38 -2.21 6.85 -3.83
CA LEU A 38 -2.92 8.07 -3.48
C LEU A 38 -3.16 8.89 -4.74
N GLN A 39 -4.43 9.07 -5.10
CA GLN A 39 -4.89 9.82 -6.26
C GLN A 39 -5.64 11.08 -5.80
N PRO A 40 -5.51 12.23 -6.50
CA PRO A 40 -4.64 12.46 -7.65
C PRO A 40 -3.15 12.63 -7.27
N ASN A 41 -2.85 12.89 -6.00
CA ASN A 41 -1.48 13.01 -5.50
C ASN A 41 -1.39 12.64 -4.01
N LYS A 42 -0.16 12.45 -3.53
CA LYS A 42 0.11 12.05 -2.13
C LYS A 42 -0.07 13.16 -1.07
N LYS A 43 -0.11 14.43 -1.48
CA LYS A 43 -0.27 15.57 -0.55
C LYS A 43 -1.73 15.86 -0.23
N SER A 44 -2.61 15.64 -1.20
CA SER A 44 -4.05 15.82 -1.08
C SER A 44 -4.78 14.71 -1.83
N PRO A 45 -4.71 13.46 -1.32
CA PRO A 45 -5.45 12.36 -1.90
C PRO A 45 -6.95 12.57 -1.71
N GLN A 46 -7.71 12.36 -2.78
CA GLN A 46 -9.17 12.23 -2.74
C GLN A 46 -9.59 10.77 -2.80
N GLU A 47 -8.73 9.91 -3.36
CA GLU A 47 -9.01 8.50 -3.58
C GLU A 47 -7.80 7.64 -3.20
N VAL A 48 -8.10 6.46 -2.65
CA VAL A 48 -7.12 5.42 -2.36
C VAL A 48 -7.38 4.26 -3.32
N VAL A 49 -6.45 4.03 -4.24
CA VAL A 49 -6.54 2.93 -5.20
C VAL A 49 -5.79 1.74 -4.66
N LEU A 50 -6.53 0.66 -4.36
CA LEU A 50 -5.94 -0.61 -3.97
C LEU A 50 -5.23 -1.25 -5.17
N LEU A 51 -3.95 -1.56 -5.03
CA LEU A 51 -3.17 -2.27 -6.05
C LEU A 51 -3.05 -3.76 -5.75
N SER A 52 -2.77 -4.10 -4.49
CA SER A 52 -2.55 -5.47 -4.08
C SER A 52 -2.79 -5.65 -2.58
N LEU A 53 -3.27 -6.83 -2.21
CA LEU A 53 -3.48 -7.28 -0.84
C LEU A 53 -2.98 -8.73 -0.73
N GLY A 54 -2.04 -9.00 0.15
CA GLY A 54 -1.54 -10.37 0.35
C GLY A 54 -0.38 -10.48 1.31
N SER A 55 0.13 -11.69 1.49
CA SER A 55 1.34 -11.97 2.27
C SER A 55 2.59 -11.37 1.61
N HIS A 56 3.70 -11.34 2.37
CA HIS A 56 4.96 -10.73 1.95
C HIS A 56 5.51 -11.33 0.64
N GLU A 57 5.35 -12.64 0.40
CA GLU A 57 5.76 -13.30 -0.85
C GLU A 57 4.94 -12.84 -2.07
N ASN A 58 3.62 -12.97 -2.00
CA ASN A 58 2.71 -12.65 -3.11
C ASN A 58 2.83 -11.19 -3.58
N PHE A 59 3.17 -10.28 -2.66
CA PHE A 59 3.34 -8.87 -2.98
C PHE A 59 4.56 -8.60 -3.89
N TYR A 60 5.69 -9.26 -3.65
CA TYR A 60 6.89 -9.07 -4.47
C TYR A 60 6.79 -9.79 -5.81
N ASP A 61 6.10 -10.94 -5.87
CA ASP A 61 5.78 -11.60 -7.14
C ASP A 61 4.88 -10.75 -8.04
N ALA A 62 3.88 -10.07 -7.45
CA ALA A 62 3.00 -9.15 -8.20
C ALA A 62 3.72 -7.89 -8.70
N MET A 63 4.81 -7.45 -8.05
CA MET A 63 5.60 -6.29 -8.49
C MET A 63 6.71 -6.62 -9.48
N LYS A 64 7.07 -7.89 -9.64
CA LYS A 64 8.12 -8.33 -10.58
C LYS A 64 7.60 -8.56 -12.00
N ARG A 65 6.28 -8.51 -12.22
CA ARG A 65 5.65 -8.96 -13.45
C ARG A 65 5.02 -7.83 -14.25
#